data_AF-A0A135VHD7-F1
#
_entry.id   AF-A0A135VHD7-F1
#
_cell.length_a   1.000
_cell.length_b   1.000
_cell.length_c   1.000
_cell.angle_alpha   90.00
_cell.angle_beta   90.00
_cell.angle_gamma   90.00
#
_symmetry.space_group_name_H-M   'P 1'
#
loop_
_entity.id
_entity.type
_entity.pdbx_description
1 polymer ?
#
loop_
_entity_poly.entity_id
_entity_poly.type
_entity_poly.pdbx_seq_one_letter_code
_entity_poly.pdbx_strand_id
1 'polypeptide(L)'
;MSDKSFGSGHFGEWFEDEFGLPAYRYTCDQTKDPKAVSPMTEVWRQNTDHLHQVGNDRLVAVVSNYGHVQVRQDEGSPKFLNDYDPSRFQFGGGIGYLTDGESVLSTYFTGEAKEFDRVFGMGYFRKTVKEDALVVDPLVIIHL
;
A
#
# COMPACT_ATOMS: atom_id res chain seq x y z
N MET A 1 -18.05 -22.17 8.00
CA MET A 1 -17.17 -21.04 7.64
C MET A 1 -17.16 -20.99 6.12
N SER A 2 -17.33 -19.83 5.51
CA SER A 2 -17.12 -19.72 4.06
C SER A 2 -15.66 -20.12 3.79
N ASP A 3 -15.44 -21.07 2.89
CA ASP A 3 -14.08 -21.36 2.43
C ASP A 3 -13.55 -20.11 1.76
N LYS A 4 -12.40 -19.61 2.24
CA LYS A 4 -11.70 -18.52 1.59
C LYS A 4 -11.03 -19.06 0.32
N SER A 5 -10.87 -18.22 -0.70
CA SER A 5 -10.09 -18.55 -1.90
C SER A 5 -8.70 -19.04 -1.51
N PHE A 6 -8.16 -20.03 -2.24
CA PHE A 6 -6.82 -20.54 -2.00
C PHE A 6 -5.78 -19.40 -1.97
N GLY A 7 -4.85 -19.44 -1.01
CA GLY A 7 -3.85 -18.38 -0.77
C GLY A 7 -4.36 -17.21 0.08
N SER A 8 -5.66 -17.13 0.37
CA SER A 8 -6.21 -16.14 1.31
C SER A 8 -5.78 -16.48 2.74
N GLY A 9 -5.80 -15.49 3.62
CA GLY A 9 -5.32 -15.70 4.98
C GLY A 9 -5.78 -14.65 5.96
N HIS A 10 -4.91 -14.39 6.93
CA HIS A 10 -5.14 -13.42 8.00
C HIS A 10 -5.04 -11.98 7.50
N PHE A 11 -4.14 -11.70 6.55
CA PHE A 11 -3.88 -10.35 6.07
C PHE A 11 -4.87 -9.82 5.03
N GLY A 12 -5.69 -10.71 4.46
CA GLY A 12 -6.49 -10.39 3.29
C GLY A 12 -6.88 -11.62 2.49
N GLU A 13 -7.50 -11.37 1.35
CA GLU A 13 -8.16 -12.39 0.54
C GLU A 13 -7.87 -12.18 -0.95
N TRP A 14 -7.68 -13.29 -1.66
CA TRP A 14 -7.57 -13.28 -3.12
C TRP A 14 -8.95 -13.24 -3.76
N PHE A 15 -9.05 -12.42 -4.80
CA PHE A 15 -10.23 -12.32 -5.66
C PHE A 15 -9.80 -12.13 -7.11
N GLU A 16 -10.74 -12.29 -8.03
CA GLU A 16 -10.58 -11.95 -9.43
C GLU A 16 -11.05 -10.50 -9.65
N ASP A 17 -10.19 -9.66 -10.22
CA ASP A 17 -10.52 -8.26 -10.48
C ASP A 17 -11.35 -8.06 -11.75
N GLU A 18 -11.65 -6.80 -12.07
CA GLU A 18 -12.46 -6.41 -13.23
C GLU A 18 -11.85 -6.80 -14.59
N PHE A 19 -10.58 -7.21 -14.63
CA PHE A 19 -9.87 -7.68 -15.82
C PHE A 19 -9.76 -9.21 -15.89
N GLY A 20 -10.35 -9.94 -14.93
CA GLY A 20 -10.19 -11.38 -14.84
C GLY A 20 -8.83 -11.81 -14.29
N LEU A 21 -8.09 -10.90 -13.63
CA LEU A 21 -6.76 -11.16 -13.09
C LEU A 21 -6.80 -11.34 -11.57
N PRO A 22 -5.88 -12.13 -10.99
CA PRO A 22 -5.81 -12.29 -9.54
C PRO A 22 -5.36 -11.00 -8.86
N ALA A 23 -6.10 -10.58 -7.85
CA ALA A 23 -5.76 -9.44 -6.99
C ALA A 23 -5.92 -9.82 -5.52
N TYR A 24 -5.12 -9.21 -4.66
CA TYR A 24 -5.16 -9.43 -3.22
C TYR A 24 -5.73 -8.20 -2.51
N ARG A 25 -6.88 -8.37 -1.86
CA ARG A 25 -7.46 -7.34 -1.00
C ARG A 25 -6.87 -7.45 0.38
N TYR A 26 -6.08 -6.46 0.79
CA TYR A 26 -5.42 -6.43 2.09
C TYR A 26 -6.34 -5.77 3.13
N THR A 27 -6.77 -6.54 4.14
CA THR A 27 -7.79 -6.14 5.12
C THR A 27 -7.26 -5.97 6.54
N CYS A 28 -6.02 -6.37 6.81
CA CYS A 28 -5.46 -6.29 8.16
C CYS A 28 -5.19 -4.84 8.59
N ASP A 29 -5.61 -4.47 9.80
CA ASP A 29 -5.19 -3.23 10.43
C ASP A 29 -3.83 -3.45 11.12
N GLN A 30 -2.76 -3.13 10.41
CA GLN A 30 -1.41 -3.39 10.89
C GLN A 30 -0.98 -2.52 12.08
N THR A 31 -1.75 -1.50 12.47
CA THR A 31 -1.43 -0.67 13.64
C THR A 31 -2.00 -1.25 14.94
N LYS A 32 -2.99 -2.15 14.84
CA LYS A 32 -3.71 -2.72 15.99
C LYS A 32 -3.56 -4.24 16.08
N ASP A 33 -3.32 -4.92 14.97
CA ASP A 33 -3.29 -6.37 14.90
C ASP A 33 -1.91 -6.95 15.30
N PRO A 34 -1.80 -7.71 16.40
CA PRO A 34 -0.53 -8.30 16.81
C PRO A 34 0.03 -9.31 15.81
N LYS A 35 -0.81 -9.90 14.94
CA LYS A 35 -0.36 -10.82 13.89
C LYS A 35 0.25 -10.10 12.69
N ALA A 36 0.13 -8.78 12.60
CA ALA A 36 0.80 -7.98 11.58
C ALA A 36 2.31 -7.82 11.84
N VAL A 37 2.80 -8.23 13.03
CA VAL A 37 4.22 -8.13 13.37
C VAL A 37 4.99 -9.28 12.72
N SER A 38 5.86 -8.95 11.76
CA SER A 38 6.76 -9.87 11.07
C SER A 38 8.18 -9.82 11.64
N PRO A 39 8.98 -10.89 11.52
CA PRO A 39 10.38 -10.86 11.90
C PRO A 39 11.16 -9.97 10.91
N MET A 40 11.45 -8.72 11.31
CA MET A 40 12.19 -7.74 10.51
C MET A 40 13.30 -7.08 11.32
N THR A 41 14.35 -6.67 10.62
CA THR A 41 15.37 -5.79 11.19
C THR A 41 14.86 -4.35 11.13
N GLU A 42 14.58 -3.77 12.29
CA GLU A 42 13.95 -2.44 12.40
C GLU A 42 14.75 -1.31 11.75
N VAL A 43 16.07 -1.49 11.60
CA VAL A 43 16.94 -0.55 10.87
C VAL A 43 16.55 -0.44 9.38
N TRP A 44 15.99 -1.51 8.80
CA TRP A 44 15.63 -1.54 7.38
C TRP A 44 14.18 -1.16 7.13
N ARG A 45 13.28 -1.57 8.04
CA ARG A 45 11.83 -1.37 7.87
C ARG A 45 11.09 -1.69 9.17
N GLN A 46 9.92 -1.08 9.35
CA GLN A 46 9.01 -1.43 10.43
C GLN A 46 8.55 -2.88 10.29
N ASN A 47 8.35 -3.57 11.42
CA ASN A 47 7.95 -4.97 11.45
C ASN A 47 6.50 -5.22 11.00
N THR A 48 5.68 -4.18 10.90
CA THR A 48 4.29 -4.18 10.42
C THR A 48 4.14 -3.71 8.98
N ASP A 49 5.24 -3.33 8.32
CA ASP A 49 5.23 -2.80 6.95
C ASP A 49 5.36 -3.95 5.94
N HIS A 50 4.21 -4.32 5.39
CA HIS A 50 4.06 -5.38 4.40
C HIS A 50 4.10 -4.82 2.99
N LEU A 51 4.82 -5.51 2.10
CA LEU A 51 5.16 -4.96 0.79
C LEU A 51 4.49 -5.68 -0.36
N HIS A 52 4.21 -4.89 -1.39
CA HIS A 52 3.85 -5.34 -2.73
C HIS A 52 4.78 -4.65 -3.75
N GLN A 53 5.00 -5.27 -4.89
CA GLN A 53 5.86 -4.73 -5.94
C GLN A 53 5.10 -4.64 -7.25
N VAL A 54 5.13 -3.46 -7.85
CA VAL A 54 4.61 -3.18 -9.19
C VAL A 54 5.77 -2.68 -10.02
N GLY A 55 6.05 -3.25 -11.18
CA GLY A 55 7.22 -2.84 -11.95
C GLY A 55 7.25 -3.35 -13.37
N ASN A 56 8.21 -2.83 -14.11
CA ASN A 56 8.59 -3.28 -15.44
C ASN A 56 10.09 -3.64 -15.46
N ASP A 57 10.66 -3.83 -16.64
CA ASP A 57 12.07 -4.24 -16.81
C ASP A 57 13.08 -3.21 -16.24
N ARG A 58 12.66 -1.99 -15.95
CA ARG A 58 13.52 -0.86 -15.58
C ARG A 58 13.24 -0.30 -14.19
N LEU A 59 11.97 -0.18 -13.80
CA LEU A 59 11.53 0.46 -12.56
C LEU A 59 10.63 -0.45 -11.74
N VAL A 60 10.78 -0.40 -10.42
CA VAL A 60 9.92 -1.12 -9.47
C VAL A 60 9.39 -0.15 -8.43
N ALA A 61 8.08 0.04 -8.38
CA ALA A 61 7.37 0.63 -7.26
C ALA A 61 7.26 -0.42 -6.14
N VAL A 62 7.95 -0.17 -5.04
CA VAL A 62 7.80 -0.88 -3.77
C VAL A 62 6.70 -0.20 -2.98
N VAL A 63 5.57 -0.87 -2.88
CA VAL A 63 4.34 -0.39 -2.26
C VAL A 63 4.26 -0.92 -0.83
N SER A 64 4.01 -0.03 0.12
CA SER A 64 3.74 -0.37 1.50
C SER A 64 2.25 -0.52 1.76
N ASN A 65 1.86 -1.43 2.66
CA ASN A 65 0.51 -1.50 3.23
C ASN A 65 0.12 -0.21 3.98
N TYR A 66 1.07 0.65 4.37
CA TYR A 66 0.77 2.00 4.86
C TYR A 66 0.33 2.98 3.76
N GLY A 67 0.44 2.58 2.50
CA GLY A 67 0.00 3.35 1.33
C GLY A 67 1.07 4.25 0.72
N HIS A 68 2.28 4.29 1.27
CA HIS A 68 3.40 4.97 0.64
C HIS A 68 4.08 4.08 -0.42
N VAL A 69 4.74 4.71 -1.39
CA VAL A 69 5.39 4.04 -2.51
C VAL A 69 6.79 4.60 -2.70
N GLN A 70 7.78 3.71 -2.77
CA GLN A 70 9.15 4.04 -3.14
C GLN A 70 9.46 3.45 -4.51
N VAL A 71 10.11 4.22 -5.38
CA VAL A 71 10.53 3.78 -6.72
C VAL A 71 11.98 3.35 -6.65
N ARG A 72 12.24 2.08 -6.94
CA ARG A 72 13.56 1.49 -7.05
C ARG A 72 14.01 1.42 -8.51
N GLN A 73 15.29 1.71 -8.74
CA GLN A 73 15.96 1.55 -10.03
C GLN A 73 17.38 1.04 -9.81
N ASP A 74 17.78 0.03 -10.58
CA ASP A 74 19.06 -0.65 -10.37
C ASP A 74 20.13 -0.27 -11.42
N GLU A 75 19.83 0.63 -12.35
CA GLU A 75 20.81 1.13 -13.32
C GLU A 75 21.95 1.90 -12.64
N GLY A 76 23.20 1.45 -12.84
CA GLY A 76 24.40 2.01 -12.21
C GLY A 76 24.61 1.59 -10.76
N SER A 77 23.53 1.38 -10.00
CA SER A 77 23.49 0.76 -8.67
C SER A 77 22.05 0.68 -8.16
N PRO A 78 21.73 -0.26 -7.23
CA PRO A 78 20.44 -0.27 -6.54
C PRO A 78 20.23 1.00 -5.72
N LYS A 79 19.10 1.68 -5.95
CA LYS A 79 18.71 2.89 -5.22
C LYS A 79 17.20 3.10 -5.23
N PHE A 80 16.71 3.76 -4.19
CA PHE A 80 15.40 4.40 -4.20
C PHE A 80 15.53 5.83 -4.73
N LEU A 81 14.63 6.23 -5.64
CA LEU A 81 14.57 7.57 -6.20
C LEU A 81 13.86 8.56 -5.26
N ASN A 82 13.01 8.04 -4.38
CA ASN A 82 12.25 8.77 -3.37
C ASN A 82 12.25 7.97 -2.06
N ASP A 83 13.24 8.23 -1.21
CA ASP A 83 13.41 7.47 0.03
C ASP A 83 12.30 7.78 1.06
N TYR A 84 12.09 6.83 1.98
CA TYR A 84 11.13 6.93 3.07
C TYR A 84 11.89 7.20 4.38
N ASP A 85 11.84 8.44 4.84
CA ASP A 85 12.36 8.90 6.11
C ASP A 85 11.30 9.76 6.86
N PRO A 86 10.40 9.13 7.62
CA PRO A 86 9.34 9.83 8.34
C PRO A 86 9.90 10.76 9.43
N SER A 87 11.12 10.50 9.94
CA SER A 87 11.76 11.38 10.93
C SER A 87 12.10 12.76 10.36
N ARG A 88 12.20 12.86 9.03
CA ARG A 88 12.44 14.10 8.28
C ARG A 88 11.23 14.55 7.46
N PHE A 89 10.05 14.01 7.74
CA PHE A 89 8.82 14.27 6.97
C PHE A 89 8.93 13.89 5.48
N GLN A 90 9.75 12.89 5.15
CA GLN A 90 9.91 12.36 3.80
C GLN A 90 9.19 11.02 3.71
N PHE A 91 7.95 11.01 3.24
CA PHE A 91 7.12 9.80 3.25
C PHE A 91 7.16 9.03 1.92
N GLY A 92 8.23 9.17 1.14
CA GLY A 92 8.27 8.64 -0.22
C GLY A 92 7.20 9.28 -1.11
N GLY A 93 6.59 8.47 -1.98
CA GLY A 93 5.56 8.88 -2.93
C GLY A 93 4.23 8.15 -2.69
N GLY A 94 3.27 8.35 -3.57
CA GLY A 94 1.96 7.67 -3.52
C GLY A 94 1.01 8.19 -2.44
N ILE A 95 1.40 9.19 -1.64
CA ILE A 95 0.53 9.84 -0.65
C ILE A 95 -0.02 11.14 -1.24
N GLY A 96 -1.33 11.32 -1.12
CA GLY A 96 -2.05 12.56 -1.35
C GLY A 96 -2.95 12.93 -0.18
N TYR A 97 -3.30 14.21 -0.14
CA TYR A 97 -4.22 14.83 0.82
C TYR A 97 -5.35 15.50 0.07
N LEU A 98 -6.59 15.35 0.54
CA LEU A 98 -7.77 16.04 0.02
C LEU A 98 -8.44 16.79 1.18
N THR A 99 -8.87 18.02 0.94
CA THR A 99 -9.55 18.84 1.95
C THR A 99 -10.68 19.64 1.32
N ASP A 100 -11.78 19.79 2.06
CA ASP A 100 -12.88 20.72 1.80
C ASP A 100 -12.76 22.04 2.57
N GLY A 101 -11.68 22.21 3.35
CA GLY A 101 -11.44 23.34 4.24
C GLY A 101 -11.87 23.12 5.69
N GLU A 102 -12.69 22.11 5.98
CA GLU A 102 -13.12 21.72 7.33
C GLU A 102 -12.45 20.42 7.80
N SER A 103 -12.25 19.50 6.87
CA SER A 103 -11.65 18.18 7.10
C SER A 103 -10.47 17.95 6.16
N VAL A 104 -9.55 17.05 6.56
CA VAL A 104 -8.41 16.65 5.73
C VAL A 104 -8.36 15.13 5.69
N LEU A 105 -8.56 14.57 4.50
CA LEU A 105 -8.41 13.16 4.21
C LEU A 105 -6.99 12.89 3.73
N SER A 106 -6.30 11.96 4.39
CA SER A 106 -4.96 11.48 4.00
C SER A 106 -5.05 10.08 3.42
N THR A 107 -4.28 9.82 2.36
CA THR A 107 -4.17 8.47 1.79
C THR A 107 -3.03 7.64 2.40
N TYR A 108 -2.46 8.09 3.51
CA TYR A 108 -1.56 7.30 4.36
C TYR A 108 -2.36 6.58 5.44
N PHE A 109 -2.15 5.28 5.61
CA PHE A 109 -2.90 4.47 6.57
C PHE A 109 -2.42 4.75 8.01
N THR A 110 -3.29 5.32 8.83
CA THR A 110 -3.06 5.56 10.26
C THR A 110 -3.81 4.56 11.16
N GLY A 111 -4.76 3.81 10.60
CA GLY A 111 -5.71 2.98 11.35
C GLY A 111 -6.93 3.75 11.88
N GLU A 112 -7.03 5.05 11.56
CA GLU A 112 -8.10 5.93 12.07
C GLU A 112 -9.14 6.33 11.01
N ALA A 113 -8.84 6.12 9.72
CA ALA A 113 -9.78 6.39 8.64
C ALA A 113 -11.02 5.48 8.76
N LYS A 114 -12.21 6.03 8.47
CA LYS A 114 -13.47 5.28 8.53
C LYS A 114 -13.47 4.08 7.57
N GLU A 115 -12.99 4.30 6.35
CA GLU A 115 -12.82 3.26 5.34
C GLU A 115 -11.47 3.47 4.63
N PHE A 116 -10.67 2.39 4.56
CA PHE A 116 -9.41 2.38 3.84
C PHE A 116 -9.22 1.01 3.18
N ASP A 117 -9.57 0.90 1.90
CA ASP A 117 -9.38 -0.30 1.10
C ASP A 117 -8.00 -0.30 0.42
N ARG A 118 -7.40 -1.48 0.27
CA ARG A 118 -6.09 -1.69 -0.36
C ARG A 118 -6.15 -2.94 -1.23
N VAL A 119 -5.89 -2.75 -2.51
CA VAL A 119 -5.83 -3.83 -3.49
C VAL A 119 -4.43 -3.89 -4.10
N PHE A 120 -3.76 -5.01 -3.89
CA PHE A 120 -2.50 -5.37 -4.52
C PHE A 120 -2.80 -6.27 -5.73
N GLY A 121 -2.85 -5.65 -6.91
CA GLY A 121 -3.20 -6.33 -8.14
C GLY A 121 -2.00 -6.72 -8.98
N MET A 122 -2.25 -7.45 -10.07
CA MET A 122 -1.22 -7.72 -11.07
C MET A 122 -0.85 -6.44 -11.83
N GLY A 123 0.28 -5.84 -11.47
CA GLY A 123 0.79 -4.63 -12.13
C GLY A 123 0.18 -3.33 -11.64
N TYR A 124 -0.55 -3.35 -10.51
CA TYR A 124 -1.08 -2.13 -9.90
C TYR A 124 -1.22 -2.23 -8.39
N PHE A 125 -1.24 -1.06 -7.76
CA PHE A 125 -1.72 -0.88 -6.40
C PHE A 125 -2.83 0.16 -6.41
N ARG A 126 -3.99 -0.19 -5.85
CA ARG A 126 -5.11 0.72 -5.65
C ARG A 126 -5.36 0.87 -4.16
N LYS A 127 -5.66 2.09 -3.73
CA LYS A 127 -6.19 2.34 -2.40
C LYS A 127 -7.41 3.24 -2.53
N THR A 128 -8.41 2.99 -1.71
CA THR A 128 -9.60 3.83 -1.66
C THR A 128 -9.80 4.26 -0.22
N VAL A 129 -9.77 5.57 0.01
CA VAL A 129 -9.95 6.15 1.34
C VAL A 129 -11.19 7.00 1.32
N LYS A 130 -12.05 6.80 2.31
CA LYS A 130 -13.30 7.52 2.43
C LYS A 130 -13.53 7.99 3.86
N GLU A 131 -13.80 9.28 3.97
CA GLU A 131 -14.20 9.95 5.21
C GLU A 131 -15.32 10.94 4.89
N ASP A 132 -16.47 10.76 5.54
CA ASP A 132 -17.65 11.61 5.37
C ASP A 132 -18.05 11.79 3.89
N ALA A 133 -17.90 13.00 3.36
CA ALA A 133 -18.22 13.33 1.96
C ALA A 133 -17.01 13.21 1.02
N LEU A 134 -15.81 12.98 1.54
CA LEU A 134 -14.57 12.91 0.78
C LEU A 134 -14.22 11.47 0.43
N VAL A 135 -13.89 11.24 -0.84
CA VAL A 135 -13.40 9.96 -1.34
C VAL A 135 -12.18 10.21 -2.23
N VAL A 136 -11.11 9.46 -1.99
CA VAL A 136 -9.91 9.48 -2.83
C VAL A 136 -9.57 8.05 -3.22
N ASP A 137 -9.32 7.83 -4.51
CA ASP A 137 -9.06 6.51 -5.08
C ASP A 137 -7.79 6.50 -5.95
N PRO A 138 -6.58 6.61 -5.37
CA PRO A 138 -5.34 6.59 -6.13
C PRO A 138 -5.04 5.20 -6.69
N LEU A 139 -4.64 5.19 -7.96
CA LEU A 139 -4.12 4.02 -8.66
C LEU A 139 -2.65 4.25 -9.01
N VAL A 140 -1.78 3.33 -8.58
CA VAL A 140 -0.35 3.30 -8.91
C VAL A 140 -0.13 2.17 -9.91
N ILE A 141 0.39 2.52 -11.07
CA ILE A 141 0.76 1.59 -12.15
C ILE A 141 2.17 1.90 -12.63
N ILE A 142 2.90 0.86 -13.05
CA ILE A 142 4.08 1.00 -13.88
C ILE A 142 3.79 0.24 -15.16
N HIS A 143 3.62 0.98 -16.26
CA HIS A 143 3.45 0.41 -17.60
C HIS A 143 4.78 0.48 -18.36
N LEU A 144 4.92 -0.37 -19.39
CA LEU A 144 6.06 -0.37 -20.30
C LEU A 144 6.01 0.84 -21.26
#